data_AF-H5Y3A5-F1
#
_entry.id   AF-H5Y3A5-F1
#
_cell.length_a   1.000
_cell.length_b   1.000
_cell.length_c   1.000
_cell.angle_alpha   90.00
_cell.angle_beta   90.00
_cell.angle_gamma   90.00
#
_symmetry.space_group_name_H-M   'P 1'
#
loop_
_entity.id
_entity.type
_entity.pdbx_description
1 polymer ?
#
loop_
_entity_poly.entity_id
_entity_poly.type
_entity_poly.pdbx_seq_one_letter_code
_entity_poly.pdbx_strand_id
1 'polypeptide(L)' 'MNRTEILLLQREKVLTLLSENKENRAKWLTELMDIDDEMEEMEAAKLKAN' A
#
# COMPACT_ATOMS: atom_id res chain seq x y z
N MET A 1 -9.26 -13.51 -3.11
CA MET A 1 -8.41 -12.36 -3.45
C MET A 1 -6.97 -12.77 -3.35
N ASN A 2 -6.16 -12.41 -4.34
CA ASN A 2 -4.71 -12.53 -4.25
C ASN A 2 -4.14 -11.38 -3.39
N ARG A 3 -2.89 -11.52 -2.91
CA ARG A 3 -2.29 -10.52 -2.00
C ARG A 3 -2.23 -9.12 -2.63
N THR A 4 -1.97 -9.03 -3.93
CA THR A 4 -1.95 -7.77 -4.68
C THR A 4 -3.31 -7.06 -4.65
N GLU A 5 -4.42 -7.79 -4.84
CA GLU A 5 -5.78 -7.21 -4.75
C GLU A 5 -6.08 -6.68 -3.35
N ILE A 6 -5.59 -7.37 -2.30
CA ILE A 6 -5.75 -6.91 -0.92
C ILE A 6 -4.96 -5.61 -0.70
N LEU A 7 -3.71 -5.55 -1.15
CA LEU A 7 -2.85 -4.37 -1.03
C LEU A 7 -3.45 -3.16 -1.76
N LEU A 8 -3.99 -3.36 -2.97
CA LEU A 8 -4.67 -2.30 -3.72
C LEU A 8 -5.87 -1.71 -2.95
N LEU A 9 -6.71 -2.56 -2.35
CA LEU A 9 -7.82 -2.09 -1.51
C LEU A 9 -7.34 -1.36 -0.24
N GLN A 10 -6.28 -1.85 0.40
CA GLN A 10 -5.68 -1.20 1.57
C GLN A 10 -5.14 0.19 1.18
N ARG A 11 -4.45 0.29 0.05
CA ARG A 11 -3.92 1.53 -0.50
C ARG A 11 -5.01 2.56 -0.76
N GLU A 12 -6.07 2.17 -1.45
CA GLU A 12 -7.23 3.04 -1.72
C GLU A 12 -7.86 3.55 -0.42
N LYS A 13 -8.03 2.68 0.57
CA LYS A 13 -8.56 3.06 1.88
C LYS A 13 -7.68 4.08 2.59
N VAL A 14 -6.35 3.89 2.58
CA VAL A 14 -5.39 4.81 3.20
C VAL A 14 -5.38 6.18 2.49
N LEU A 15 -5.49 6.19 1.16
CA LEU A 15 -5.57 7.43 0.38
C LEU A 15 -6.86 8.22 0.68
N THR A 16 -8.00 7.54 0.84
CA THR A 16 -9.25 8.16 1.28
C THR A 16 -9.12 8.73 2.70
N LEU A 17 -8.49 7.99 3.62
CA LEU A 17 -8.25 8.50 4.98
C LEU A 17 -7.32 9.71 5.01
N LEU A 18 -6.29 9.74 4.14
CA LEU A 18 -5.39 10.88 3.98
C LEU A 18 -6.08 12.14 3.41
N SER A 19 -7.10 11.96 2.57
CA SER A 19 -7.85 13.08 1.97
C SER A 19 -8.93 13.62 2.90
N GLU A 20 -9.60 12.74 3.65
CA GLU A 20 -10.72 13.09 4.54
C GLU A 20 -10.28 13.49 5.96
N ASN A 21 -9.19 12.92 6.48
CA ASN A 21 -8.75 13.16 7.86
C ASN A 21 -7.26 13.57 7.94
N LYS A 22 -7.02 14.82 8.38
CA LYS A 22 -5.66 15.34 8.60
C LYS A 22 -5.06 14.91 9.95
N GLU A 23 -5.88 14.49 10.91
CA GLU A 23 -5.37 13.86 12.13
C GLU A 23 -4.78 12.50 11.78
N ASN A 24 -3.61 12.21 12.35
CA ASN A 24 -2.83 11.00 12.06
C ASN A 24 -2.28 10.90 10.64
N ARG A 25 -2.11 12.03 9.92
CA ARG A 25 -1.46 12.05 8.59
C ARG A 25 -0.13 11.28 8.57
N ALA A 26 0.71 11.43 9.59
CA ALA A 26 1.98 10.72 9.67
C ALA A 26 1.78 9.20 9.68
N LYS A 27 0.84 8.70 10.48
CA LYS A 27 0.48 7.27 10.53
C LYS A 27 0.03 6.76 9.17
N TRP A 28 -0.86 7.48 8.50
CA TRP A 28 -1.38 7.06 7.19
C TRP A 28 -0.35 7.14 6.08
N LEU A 29 0.59 8.08 6.15
CA LEU A 29 1.74 8.12 5.23
C LEU A 29 2.69 6.94 5.47
N THR A 30 2.94 6.56 6.72
CA THR A 30 3.73 5.36 7.03
C THR A 30 3.05 4.10 6.50
N GLU A 31 1.76 3.91 6.77
CA GLU A 31 1.00 2.76 6.26
C GLU A 31 1.01 2.70 4.71
N LEU A 32 0.92 3.86 4.03
CA LEU A 32 1.00 3.93 2.58
C LEU A 32 2.37 3.49 2.06
N MET A 33 3.44 3.91 2.72
CA MET A 33 4.81 3.53 2.38
C MET A 33 5.01 2.02 2.57
N ASP A 34 4.55 1.45 3.69
CA ASP A 34 4.66 0.01 3.94
C ASP A 34 3.91 -0.82 2.87
N ILE A 35 2.75 -0.34 2.40
CA ILE A 35 1.98 -0.97 1.32
C ILE A 35 2.73 -0.89 -0.02
N ASP A 36 3.26 0.29 -0.37
CA ASP A 36 3.97 0.50 -1.63
C ASP A 36 5.27 -0.32 -1.67
N ASP A 37 5.99 -0.42 -0.55
CA ASP A 37 7.20 -1.26 -0.40
C ASP A 37 6.88 -2.75 -0.60
N GLU A 38 5.82 -3.27 0.02
CA GLU A 38 5.41 -4.67 -0.17
C GLU A 38 5.04 -4.97 -1.63
N MET A 39 4.35 -4.04 -2.29
CA MET A 39 4.01 -4.18 -3.71
C MET A 39 5.26 -4.22 -4.59
N GLU A 40 6.25 -3.35 -4.34
CA GLU A 40 7.52 -3.34 -5.06
C GLU A 40 8.31 -4.63 -4.85
N GLU A 41 8.39 -5.13 -3.61
CA GLU A 41 9.05 -6.41 -3.32
C GLU A 41 8.39 -7.58 -4.05
N MET A 42 7.06 -7.61 -4.09
CA MET A 42 6.31 -8.63 -4.82
C MET A 42 6.54 -8.55 -6.34
N GLU A 43 6.62 -7.36 -6.91
CA GLU A 43 6.94 -7.16 -8.33
C GLU A 43 8.39 -7.57 -8.63
N ALA A 44 9.34 -7.16 -7.81
CA ALA A 44 10.74 -7.55 -7.93
C ALA A 44 10.93 -9.07 -7.82
N ALA A 45 10.20 -9.73 -6.92
CA ALA A 45 10.21 -11.18 -6.78
C ALA A 45 9.67 -11.89 -8.03
N LYS A 46 8.59 -11.37 -8.63
CA LYS A 46 8.04 -11.88 -9.90
C LYS A 46 9.03 -11.73 -11.05
N LEU A 47 9.73 -10.59 -11.14
CA LEU A 47 10.74 -10.35 -12.17
C LEU A 47 11.95 -11.27 -12.04
N LYS A 48 12.38 -11.60 -10.81
CA LYS A 48 13.49 -12.53 -10.56
C LYS A 48 13.13 -14.00 -10.80
N ALA A 49 11.83 -14.34 -10.78
CA ALA A 49 11.35 -15.69 -11.00
C ALA A 49 11.13 -16.03 -12.49
N ASN A 50 11.21 -15.04 -13.38
CA ASN A 50 11.15 -15.17 -14.85
C ASN A 50 12.55 -15.14 -15.46
#